data_AF-A0A1N6TIU8-F1
#
_entry.id   AF-A0A1N6TIU8-F1
#
_cell.length_a   1.000
_cell.length_b   1.000
_cell.length_c   1.000
_cell.angle_alpha   90.00
_cell.angle_beta   90.00
_cell.angle_gamma   90.00
#
_symmetry.space_group_name_H-M   'P 1'
#
loop_
_entity.id
_entity.type
_entity.pdbx_description
1 polymer ?
#
loop_
_entity_poly.entity_id
_entity_poly.type
_entity_poly.pdbx_seq_one_letter_code
_entity_poly.pdbx_strand_id
1 'polypeptide(L)'
;MCAEYNPTRRTSLERLSWGRHTVGPPDFAYGETFPGGIAPFLANILPTEWLPGMFGLIPHWGGPSKLFRMTYNARADTVSDKPSYRDAWRKRQFGLIPVESFFEPAYGTGKAVRWRVERADGAPFALAGIWERRLNDEVRRTGCSRCSRSTPTTIR
;
A
#
# COMPACT_ATOMS: atom_id res chain seq x y z
N MET A 1 -9.15 11.54 -4.46
CA MET A 1 -8.90 10.13 -4.09
C MET A 1 -7.40 9.98 -4.03
N CYS A 2 -6.84 9.62 -2.88
CA CYS A 2 -5.41 9.48 -2.64
C CYS A 2 -4.78 8.46 -3.62
N ALA A 3 -4.18 8.98 -4.69
CA ALA A 3 -3.46 8.19 -5.69
C ALA A 3 -1.95 8.29 -5.51
N GLU A 4 -1.48 9.01 -4.49
CA GLU A 4 -0.09 9.36 -4.33
C GLU A 4 0.26 9.50 -2.85
N TYR A 5 1.39 8.90 -2.45
CA TYR A 5 1.90 9.03 -1.10
C TYR A 5 3.41 8.87 -1.01
N ASN A 6 3.97 9.38 0.08
CA ASN A 6 5.34 9.16 0.49
C ASN A 6 5.38 8.04 1.54
N PRO A 7 5.94 6.86 1.21
CA PRO A 7 6.15 5.81 2.20
C PRO A 7 7.08 6.31 3.32
N THR A 8 6.94 5.76 4.53
CA THR A 8 7.83 6.11 5.65
C THR A 8 9.29 5.79 5.30
N ARG A 9 10.19 6.77 5.49
CA ARG A 9 11.63 6.58 5.27
C ARG A 9 12.17 5.49 6.20
N ARG A 10 13.18 4.75 5.74
CA ARG A 10 13.83 3.69 6.51
C ARG A 10 14.29 4.16 7.90
N THR A 11 14.83 5.39 7.98
CA THR A 11 15.33 6.04 9.20
C THR A 11 14.23 6.57 10.12
N SER A 12 12.96 6.48 9.71
CA SER A 12 11.82 6.99 10.45
C SER A 12 10.88 5.85 10.89
N LEU A 13 11.15 4.61 10.47
CA LEU A 13 10.25 3.48 10.74
C LEU A 13 10.17 3.15 12.24
N GLU A 14 11.23 3.36 13.02
CA GLU A 14 11.16 3.15 14.47
C GLU A 14 10.21 4.11 15.19
N ARG A 15 9.84 5.23 14.55
CA ARG A 15 8.92 6.24 15.11
C ARG A 15 7.44 5.82 14.99
N LEU A 16 7.14 4.69 14.35
CA LEU A 16 5.81 4.12 14.27
C LEU A 16 5.47 3.42 15.61
N SER A 17 4.60 4.04 16.41
CA SER A 17 4.29 3.66 17.79
C SER A 17 3.54 2.32 17.99
N TRP A 18 3.05 1.70 16.91
CA TRP A 18 2.30 0.42 16.94
C TRP A 18 3.17 -0.83 16.81
N GLY A 19 4.40 -0.77 17.30
CA GLY A 19 5.08 -1.92 17.87
C GLY A 19 5.18 -3.15 16.96
N ARG A 20 6.23 -3.18 16.14
CA ARG A 20 7.11 -4.36 16.06
C ARG A 20 8.55 -3.88 15.90
N HIS A 21 9.18 -3.51 17.02
CA HIS A 21 10.64 -3.30 17.11
C HIS A 21 11.45 -4.56 16.75
N THR A 22 10.79 -5.66 16.38
CA THR A 22 11.37 -6.92 15.94
C THR A 22 11.53 -7.05 14.42
N VAL A 23 10.93 -6.17 13.61
CA VAL A 23 11.10 -6.20 12.14
C VAL A 23 12.07 -5.08 11.74
N GLY A 24 13.30 -5.46 11.37
CA GLY A 24 14.28 -4.53 10.81
C GLY A 24 13.73 -3.78 9.58
N PRO A 25 14.31 -2.65 9.16
CA PRO A 25 13.80 -1.86 8.04
C PRO A 25 13.78 -2.69 6.73
N PRO A 26 12.91 -2.34 5.76
CA PRO A 26 12.89 -3.00 4.46
C PRO A 26 14.26 -2.97 3.79
N ASP A 27 14.69 -4.09 3.21
CA ASP A 27 15.99 -4.25 2.55
C ASP A 27 16.00 -3.77 1.09
N PHE A 28 14.83 -3.46 0.51
CA PHE A 28 14.66 -2.95 -0.86
C PHE A 28 14.44 -1.43 -0.93
N ALA A 29 14.86 -0.80 -2.04
CA ALA A 29 14.67 0.62 -2.27
C ALA A 29 13.21 0.96 -2.63
N TYR A 30 12.75 2.13 -2.21
CA TYR A 30 11.42 2.66 -2.50
C TYR A 30 11.45 4.19 -2.42
N GLY A 31 10.44 4.84 -2.99
CA GLY A 31 10.29 6.30 -3.00
C GLY A 31 8.82 6.71 -3.07
N GLU A 32 8.57 7.95 -3.46
CA GLU A 32 7.21 8.44 -3.75
C GLU A 32 6.46 7.45 -4.65
N THR A 33 5.23 7.12 -4.27
CA THR A 33 4.51 5.97 -4.83
C THR A 33 3.18 6.39 -5.44
N PHE A 34 2.96 5.89 -6.66
CA PHE A 34 1.75 6.05 -7.48
C PHE A 34 1.15 4.66 -7.78
N PRO A 35 -0.08 4.55 -8.33
CA PRO A 35 -0.66 3.25 -8.62
C PRO A 35 0.22 2.46 -9.59
N GLY A 36 0.56 1.22 -9.21
CA GLY A 36 1.51 0.36 -9.92
C GLY A 36 2.97 0.49 -9.43
N GLY A 37 3.28 1.47 -8.59
CA GLY A 37 4.58 1.58 -7.93
C GLY A 37 4.76 0.55 -6.82
N ILE A 38 6.02 0.21 -6.50
CA ILE A 38 6.37 -0.71 -5.41
C ILE A 38 6.70 0.09 -4.16
N ALA A 39 6.08 -0.27 -3.04
CA ALA A 39 6.32 0.33 -1.73
C ALA A 39 6.29 -0.72 -0.60
N PRO A 40 6.89 -0.43 0.56
CA PRO A 40 6.82 -1.31 1.71
C PRO A 40 5.41 -1.27 2.32
N PHE A 41 4.93 -2.44 2.72
CA PHE A 41 3.79 -2.57 3.62
C PHE A 41 4.05 -3.69 4.62
N LEU A 42 3.41 -3.61 5.78
CA LEU A 42 3.48 -4.64 6.80
C LEU A 42 2.28 -5.57 6.63
N ALA A 43 2.51 -6.77 6.10
CA ALA A 43 1.47 -7.78 5.95
C ALA A 43 1.19 -8.48 7.28
N ASN A 44 -0.06 -8.86 7.53
CA ASN A 44 -0.45 -9.63 8.70
C ASN A 44 -0.12 -11.14 8.58
N ILE A 45 1.10 -11.47 8.14
CA ILE A 45 1.63 -12.83 8.05
C ILE A 45 2.61 -13.10 9.19
N LEU A 46 2.86 -14.38 9.49
CA LEU A 46 3.86 -14.83 10.45
C LEU A 46 5.00 -15.60 9.75
N PRO A 47 6.28 -15.28 10.00
CA PRO A 47 6.73 -14.11 10.77
C PRO A 47 6.32 -12.81 10.04
N THR A 48 6.07 -11.76 10.81
CA THR A 48 5.74 -10.47 10.21
C THR A 48 7.01 -9.84 9.66
N GLU A 49 6.99 -9.49 8.39
CA GLU A 49 8.10 -8.88 7.67
C GLU A 49 7.59 -7.72 6.79
N TRP A 50 8.48 -6.80 6.42
CA TRP A 50 8.18 -5.81 5.39
C TRP A 50 8.13 -6.51 4.04
N LEU A 51 6.96 -6.43 3.38
CA LEU A 51 6.84 -6.93 2.03
C LEU A 51 6.88 -5.77 1.04
N PRO A 52 7.61 -5.91 -0.07
CA PRO A 52 7.42 -5.06 -1.23
C PRO A 52 6.07 -5.39 -1.86
N GLY A 53 5.23 -4.38 -2.04
CA GLY A 53 3.91 -4.54 -2.64
C GLY A 53 3.62 -3.49 -3.70
N MET A 54 2.95 -3.91 -4.77
CA MET A 54 2.47 -2.99 -5.80
C MET A 54 1.22 -2.25 -5.33
N PHE A 55 1.24 -0.92 -5.36
CA PHE A 55 0.09 -0.11 -4.98
C PHE A 55 -1.07 -0.26 -5.98
N GLY A 56 -2.11 -0.97 -5.58
CA GLY A 56 -3.25 -1.35 -6.41
C GLY A 56 -3.46 -2.85 -6.44
N LEU A 57 -4.54 -3.31 -5.80
CA LEU A 57 -4.81 -4.72 -5.58
C LEU A 57 -5.19 -5.42 -6.90
N ILE A 58 -4.49 -6.48 -7.26
CA ILE A 58 -4.88 -7.36 -8.37
C ILE A 58 -5.48 -8.63 -7.77
N PRO A 59 -6.77 -8.91 -7.98
CA PRO A 59 -7.40 -10.13 -7.48
C PRO A 59 -6.70 -11.37 -8.05
N HIS A 60 -6.75 -12.50 -7.34
CA HIS A 60 -6.08 -13.72 -7.80
C HIS A 60 -6.55 -14.17 -9.21
N TRP A 61 -7.83 -13.96 -9.53
CA TRP A 61 -8.44 -14.22 -10.84
C TRP A 61 -8.21 -13.11 -11.89
N GLY A 62 -7.67 -11.96 -11.49
CA GLY A 62 -7.39 -10.85 -12.38
C GLY A 62 -6.23 -11.15 -13.33
N GLY A 63 -6.33 -10.74 -14.59
CA GLY A 63 -5.21 -10.83 -15.54
C GLY A 63 -4.17 -9.70 -15.34
N PRO A 64 -3.07 -9.69 -16.13
CA PRO A 64 -2.02 -8.64 -16.12
C PRO A 64 -2.50 -7.25 -16.58
N SER A 65 -3.81 -7.07 -16.66
CA SER A 65 -4.54 -5.84 -16.90
C SER A 65 -4.15 -4.70 -15.95
N LYS A 66 -4.42 -3.46 -16.37
CA LYS A 66 -4.24 -2.22 -15.58
C LYS A 66 -5.24 -2.10 -14.40
N LEU A 67 -5.72 -3.22 -13.85
CA LEU A 67 -6.67 -3.27 -12.73
C LEU A 67 -6.18 -2.47 -11.54
N PHE A 68 -4.86 -2.47 -11.27
CA PHE A 68 -4.24 -1.66 -10.21
C PHE A 68 -4.60 -0.17 -10.27
N ARG A 69 -4.89 0.38 -11.47
CA ARG A 69 -5.34 1.77 -11.66
C ARG A 69 -6.79 2.01 -11.23
N MET A 70 -7.55 0.96 -10.98
CA MET A 70 -8.95 1.02 -10.52
C MET A 70 -9.10 0.46 -9.11
N THR A 71 -8.06 -0.17 -8.57
CA THR A 71 -8.09 -0.88 -7.29
C THR A 71 -7.01 -0.41 -6.32
N TYR A 72 -6.50 0.82 -6.49
CA TYR A 72 -5.55 1.44 -5.55
C TYR A 72 -6.23 2.04 -4.33
N ASN A 73 -7.54 2.25 -4.34
CA ASN A 73 -8.33 2.49 -3.13
C ASN A 73 -9.53 1.53 -3.04
N ALA A 74 -9.76 0.98 -1.85
CA ALA A 74 -10.96 0.28 -1.47
C ALA A 74 -11.82 1.16 -0.56
N ARG A 75 -13.13 1.21 -0.80
CA ARG A 75 -14.05 1.92 0.09
C ARG A 75 -14.39 1.04 1.29
N ALA A 76 -14.29 1.58 2.49
CA ALA A 76 -14.55 0.86 3.74
C ALA A 76 -15.98 0.30 3.81
N ASP A 77 -16.94 0.99 3.21
CA ASP A 77 -18.36 0.61 3.17
C ASP A 77 -18.66 -0.65 2.33
N THR A 78 -17.79 -1.00 1.37
CA THR A 78 -18.06 -2.02 0.35
C THR A 78 -16.89 -2.98 0.10
N VAL A 79 -15.79 -2.85 0.84
CA VAL A 79 -14.58 -3.68 0.72
C VAL A 79 -14.85 -5.16 0.96
N SER A 80 -15.84 -5.51 1.78
CA SER A 80 -16.22 -6.91 2.04
C SER A 80 -16.96 -7.58 0.87
N ASP A 81 -17.60 -6.79 0.00
CA ASP A 81 -18.56 -7.30 -0.98
C ASP A 81 -18.04 -7.20 -2.41
N LYS A 82 -17.21 -6.18 -2.70
CA LYS A 82 -16.70 -5.94 -4.05
C LYS A 82 -15.84 -7.13 -4.53
N PRO A 83 -16.05 -7.63 -5.77
CA PRO A 83 -15.31 -8.78 -6.30
C PRO A 83 -13.79 -8.64 -6.23
N SER A 84 -13.28 -7.42 -6.36
CA SER A 84 -11.85 -7.16 -6.29
C SER A 84 -11.26 -7.44 -4.90
N TYR A 85 -12.03 -7.27 -3.83
CA TYR A 85 -11.51 -7.22 -2.46
C TYR A 85 -12.07 -8.32 -1.55
N ARG A 86 -13.28 -8.82 -1.82
CA ARG A 86 -14.02 -9.74 -0.94
C ARG A 86 -13.22 -10.99 -0.56
N ASP A 87 -12.40 -11.52 -1.48
CA ASP A 87 -11.67 -12.76 -1.24
C ASP A 87 -10.50 -12.50 -0.28
N ALA A 88 -9.79 -11.39 -0.48
CA ALA A 88 -8.77 -10.93 0.45
C ALA A 88 -9.35 -10.58 1.83
N TRP A 89 -10.57 -10.02 1.85
CA TRP A 89 -11.28 -9.69 3.09
C TRP A 89 -11.61 -10.95 3.87
N ARG A 90 -12.20 -11.95 3.21
CA ARG A 90 -12.52 -13.26 3.81
C ARG A 90 -11.29 -13.99 4.33
N LYS A 91 -10.17 -13.91 3.61
CA LYS A 91 -8.87 -14.47 4.03
C LYS A 91 -8.18 -13.63 5.12
N ARG A 92 -8.77 -12.50 5.52
CA ARG A 92 -8.18 -11.54 6.47
C ARG A 92 -6.80 -11.08 6.03
N GLN A 93 -6.58 -10.83 4.75
CA GLN A 93 -5.30 -10.33 4.24
C GLN A 93 -5.21 -8.82 4.46
N PHE A 94 -4.98 -8.43 5.71
CA PHE A 94 -4.86 -7.03 6.12
C PHE A 94 -3.40 -6.62 6.23
N GLY A 95 -3.15 -5.32 6.08
CA GLY A 95 -1.80 -4.78 6.22
C GLY A 95 -1.81 -3.33 6.65
N LEU A 96 -0.64 -2.86 7.08
CA LEU A 96 -0.38 -1.47 7.38
C LEU A 96 0.54 -0.89 6.31
N ILE A 97 0.13 0.23 5.71
CA ILE A 97 0.92 0.95 4.71
C ILE A 97 1.53 2.17 5.42
N PRO A 98 2.82 2.14 5.79
CA PRO A 98 3.46 3.23 6.53
C PRO A 98 3.72 4.43 5.61
N VAL A 99 3.29 5.62 6.02
CA VAL A 99 3.35 6.85 5.23
C VAL A 99 3.88 8.02 6.07
N GLU A 100 4.70 8.88 5.45
CA GLU A 100 5.02 10.20 6.02
C GLU A 100 3.92 11.21 5.67
N SER A 101 3.41 11.11 4.44
CA SER A 101 2.38 12.01 3.91
C SER A 101 1.70 11.38 2.72
N PHE A 102 0.49 11.84 2.41
CA PHE A 102 -0.20 11.53 1.16
C PHE A 102 -0.72 12.80 0.50
N PHE A 103 -1.13 12.69 -0.76
CA PHE A 103 -1.56 13.83 -1.55
C PHE A 103 -3.01 13.69 -2.02
N GLU A 104 -3.74 14.79 -1.95
CA GLU A 104 -5.09 14.92 -2.49
C GLU A 104 -5.18 16.18 -3.35
N PRO A 105 -5.94 16.16 -4.45
CA PRO A 105 -6.22 17.36 -5.21
C PRO A 105 -7.21 18.25 -4.44
N ALA A 106 -6.84 19.51 -4.22
CA ALA A 106 -7.75 20.54 -3.77
C ALA A 106 -8.20 21.38 -4.98
N TYR A 107 -9.49 21.73 -5.04
CA TYR A 107 -10.11 22.41 -6.18
C TYR A 107 -10.53 23.85 -5.87
N GLY A 108 -10.06 24.44 -4.76
CA GLY A 108 -10.42 25.81 -4.35
C GLY A 108 -10.08 26.88 -5.39
N THR A 109 -9.15 26.62 -6.31
CA THR A 109 -8.73 27.53 -7.39
C THR A 109 -9.42 27.25 -8.73
N GLY A 110 -10.36 26.30 -8.78
CA GLY A 110 -10.97 25.82 -10.03
C GLY A 110 -10.08 24.88 -10.85
N LYS A 111 -8.84 24.63 -10.42
CA LYS A 111 -7.92 23.62 -10.97
C LYS A 111 -7.47 22.69 -9.85
N ALA A 112 -7.07 21.46 -10.19
CA ALA A 112 -6.50 20.53 -9.23
C ALA A 112 -5.13 21.06 -8.76
N VAL A 113 -5.03 21.42 -7.48
CA VAL A 113 -3.78 21.76 -6.81
C VAL A 113 -3.39 20.60 -5.91
N ARG A 114 -2.13 20.15 -6.00
CA ARG A 114 -1.60 19.05 -5.20
C ARG A 114 -1.42 19.52 -3.74
N TRP A 115 -2.19 18.96 -2.82
CA TRP A 115 -2.10 19.26 -1.39
C TRP A 115 -1.48 18.09 -0.64
N ARG A 116 -0.49 18.38 0.20
CA ARG A 116 0.17 17.41 1.07
C ARG A 116 -0.58 17.32 2.40
N VAL A 117 -0.93 16.11 2.80
CA VAL A 117 -1.53 15.80 4.10
C VAL A 117 -0.53 14.99 4.92
N GLU A 118 -0.23 15.46 6.12
CA GLU A 118 0.68 14.82 7.07
C GLU A 118 0.22 15.08 8.50
N ARG A 119 0.83 14.38 9.47
CA ARG A 119 0.58 14.66 10.88
C ARG A 119 1.20 15.99 11.28
N ALA A 120 0.51 16.75 12.12
CA ALA A 120 0.98 18.04 12.62
C ALA A 120 2.29 17.95 13.43
N ASP A 121 2.56 16.79 14.05
CA ASP A 121 3.80 16.52 14.79
C ASP A 121 4.95 16.00 13.91
N GLY A 122 4.75 15.88 12.60
CA GLY A 122 5.74 15.37 11.66
C GLY A 122 6.15 13.92 11.89
N ALA A 123 5.39 13.15 12.69
CA ALA A 123 5.61 11.72 12.86
C ALA A 123 4.95 10.93 11.72
N PRO A 124 5.52 9.77 11.33
CA PRO A 124 4.86 8.90 10.36
C PRO A 124 3.57 8.29 10.94
N PHE A 125 2.73 7.78 10.06
CA PHE A 125 1.51 7.04 10.40
C PHE A 125 1.29 5.91 9.40
N ALA A 126 0.19 5.17 9.54
CA ALA A 126 -0.12 4.05 8.69
C ALA A 126 -1.55 4.17 8.19
N LEU A 127 -1.73 3.81 6.92
CA LEU A 127 -3.04 3.60 6.33
C LEU A 127 -3.41 2.13 6.49
N ALA A 128 -4.68 1.88 6.77
CA ALA A 128 -5.22 0.53 6.70
C ALA A 128 -5.16 0.04 5.26
N GLY A 129 -4.68 -1.19 5.07
CA GLY A 129 -4.58 -1.80 3.76
C GLY A 129 -5.17 -3.21 3.72
N ILE A 130 -5.55 -3.61 2.52
CA ILE A 130 -5.89 -4.98 2.16
C ILE A 130 -4.99 -5.41 1.02
N TRP A 131 -4.55 -6.67 1.03
CA TRP A 131 -3.57 -7.18 0.05
C TRP A 131 -4.00 -8.55 -0.47
N GLU A 132 -3.49 -8.95 -1.62
CA GLU A 132 -3.65 -10.32 -2.14
C GLU A 132 -2.29 -10.85 -2.62
N ARG A 133 -2.09 -12.17 -2.48
CA ARG A 133 -0.88 -12.84 -2.97
C ARG A 133 -1.10 -13.42 -4.36
N ARG A 134 -0.24 -13.08 -5.32
CA ARG A 134 -0.21 -13.71 -6.66
C ARG A 134 0.97 -14.68 -6.74
N LEU A 135 0.65 -15.97 -6.86
CA LEU A 135 1.65 -17.04 -6.87
C LEU A 135 2.39 -17.18 -8.21
N ASN A 136 1.81 -16.66 -9.31
CA ASN A 136 2.26 -16.91 -10.68
C ASN A 136 2.73 -15.66 -11.44
N ASP A 137 2.78 -14.49 -10.79
CA ASP A 137 3.27 -13.28 -11.43
C ASP A 137 4.77 -13.12 -11.19
N GLU A 138 5.58 -13.38 -12.22
CA GLU A 138 6.94 -12.87 -12.30
C GLU A 138 6.92 -11.38 -12.66
N VAL A 139 6.59 -10.48 -11.74
CA VAL A 139 6.93 -9.06 -11.94
C VAL A 139 8.45 -8.92 -11.78
N ARG A 140 9.18 -9.16 -12.88
CA ARG A 140 10.64 -9.08 -13.01
C ARG A 140 11.24 -7.68 -12.87
N ARG A 141 10.48 -6.68 -12.42
CA ARG A 141 10.90 -5.26 -12.51
C ARG A 141 11.81 -4.77 -11.38
N THR A 142 11.95 -5.54 -10.32
CA THR A 142 12.88 -5.25 -9.23
C THR A 142 13.57 -6.57 -8.94
N GLY A 143 14.90 -6.59 -8.79
CA GLY A 143 15.71 -7.81 -8.58
C GLY A 143 15.41 -8.59 -7.29
N CYS A 144 14.19 -8.48 -6.74
CA CYS A 144 13.68 -9.15 -5.57
C CYS A 144 12.47 -9.99 -5.98
N SER A 145 12.60 -11.32 -5.86
CA SER A 145 11.59 -12.33 -6.22
C SER A 145 10.28 -12.25 -5.40
N ARG A 146 10.24 -11.39 -4.38
CA ARG A 146 9.09 -11.13 -3.50
C ARG A 146 8.24 -9.92 -3.92
N CYS A 147 8.80 -8.96 -4.67
CA CYS A 147 8.13 -7.69 -5.05
C CYS A 147 6.90 -7.84 -5.93
N SER A 148 6.80 -8.95 -6.67
CA SER A 148 5.74 -9.19 -7.65
C SER A 148 4.47 -9.78 -7.07
N ARG A 149 4.55 -10.31 -5.85
CA ARG A 149 3.55 -11.26 -5.38
C ARG A 149 2.52 -10.65 -4.46
N SER A 150 2.70 -9.41 -4.02
CA SER A 150 1.78 -8.77 -3.08
C SER A 150 1.25 -7.45 -3.66
N THR A 151 -0.06 -7.25 -3.59
CA THR A 151 -0.72 -6.07 -4.17
C THR A 151 -1.58 -5.35 -3.12
N PRO A 152 -0.98 -4.52 -2.24
CA PRO A 152 -1.72 -3.75 -1.26
C PRO A 152 -2.51 -2.60 -1.91
N THR A 153 -3.67 -2.29 -1.33
CA THR A 153 -4.43 -1.07 -1.58
C THR A 153 -4.82 -0.43 -0.26
N THR A 154 -4.98 0.89 -0.24
CA THR A 154 -5.46 1.65 0.92
C THR A 154 -6.97 1.50 1.06
N ILE A 155 -7.44 1.32 2.30
CA ILE A 155 -8.87 1.38 2.66
C ILE A 155 -9.19 2.80 3.10
N ARG A 156 -10.28 3.38 2.59
CA ARG A 156 -10.79 4.70 2.95
C ARG A 156 -12.28 4.68 3.26
#